data_AF-C3XB88-F1
#
_entry.id   AF-C3XB88-F1
#
_cell.length_a   1.000
_cell.length_b   1.000
_cell.length_c   1.000
_cell.angle_alpha   90.00
_cell.angle_beta   90.00
_cell.angle_gamma   90.00
#
_symmetry.space_group_name_H-M   'P 1'
#
loop_
_entity.id
_entity.type
_entity.pdbx_description
1 polymer ?
#
loop_
_entity_poly.entity_id
_entity_poly.type
_entity_poly.pdbx_seq_one_letter_code
_entity_poly.pdbx_strand_id
1 'polypeptide(L)'
;MRFQRRFHSLVAGTRIDRPKNEWIITEMPDLRIVDQETWNTVNQWIHSGRVGKVKKGGPNRTYFGGLMKCTYCGGSIVAINATQYGCAAHKDRGTAACPGISFPRESTDKTLLGIIQNEILSGASIRRIESKAKKMIAERPRRESQKAKLTPLVRLEQMDKEISRLVDAIAAVGISDALKEKLQNAETERKNLLSMQNEKPADVIVNFDEVSKRIKKYAMNWKEALDDVQQARKILSDLMGKIEIKVKDDGIY
;
A
#
# COMPACT_ATOMS: atom_id res chain seq x y z
N MET A 1 -10.60 -10.14 -39.63
CA MET A 1 -9.24 -9.97 -39.07
C MET A 1 -8.66 -8.64 -39.52
N ARG A 2 -8.33 -7.75 -38.58
CA ARG A 2 -7.60 -6.51 -38.87
C ARG A 2 -6.11 -6.79 -38.72
N PHE A 3 -5.36 -6.74 -39.81
CA PHE A 3 -3.91 -6.88 -39.74
C PHE A 3 -3.29 -5.53 -39.37
N GLN A 4 -2.72 -5.47 -38.17
CA GLN A 4 -2.00 -4.29 -37.72
C GLN A 4 -0.54 -4.40 -38.18
N ARG A 5 -0.15 -3.62 -39.19
CA ARG A 5 1.29 -3.47 -39.52
C ARG A 5 1.93 -2.52 -38.51
N ARG A 6 2.52 -3.08 -37.45
CA ARG A 6 3.36 -2.32 -36.51
C ARG A 6 4.74 -2.12 -37.13
N PHE A 7 4.90 -1.05 -37.90
CA PHE A 7 6.23 -0.56 -38.26
C PHE A 7 6.83 0.13 -37.04
N HIS A 8 8.07 -0.22 -36.69
CA HIS A 8 8.79 0.41 -35.58
C HIS A 8 9.69 1.48 -36.17
N SER A 9 9.62 2.70 -35.66
CA SER A 9 10.59 3.74 -36.00
C SER A 9 11.89 3.47 -35.23
N LEU A 10 13.01 3.38 -35.92
CA LEU A 10 14.34 3.34 -35.31
C LEU A 10 14.76 4.78 -35.01
N VAL A 11 14.54 5.23 -33.77
CA VAL A 11 15.21 6.43 -33.24
C VAL A 11 16.05 5.95 -32.05
N ALA A 12 17.37 6.11 -32.15
CA ALA A 12 18.35 5.81 -31.09
C ALA A 12 18.29 4.36 -30.51
N GLY A 13 18.26 3.34 -31.38
CA GLY A 13 18.43 1.93 -30.97
C GLY A 13 17.36 1.35 -30.06
N THR A 14 16.30 2.11 -29.75
CA THR A 14 15.24 1.71 -28.84
C THR A 14 13.96 1.50 -29.64
N ARG A 15 13.35 0.33 -29.53
CA ARG A 15 12.09 0.00 -30.20
C ARG A 15 10.94 0.73 -29.49
N ILE A 16 10.54 1.87 -30.04
CA ILE A 16 9.39 2.64 -29.54
C ILE A 16 8.15 2.22 -30.36
N ASP A 17 7.08 1.82 -29.69
CA ASP A 17 5.79 1.58 -30.34
C ASP A 17 5.26 2.91 -30.88
N ARG A 18 4.93 2.95 -32.17
CA ARG A 18 4.36 4.16 -32.80
C ARG A 18 3.03 4.51 -32.12
N PRO A 19 2.76 5.80 -31.86
CA PRO A 19 1.51 6.23 -31.25
C PRO A 19 0.31 5.86 -32.15
N LYS A 20 -0.86 5.63 -31.53
CA LYS A 20 -2.04 5.08 -32.20
C LYS A 20 -2.55 5.93 -33.37
N ASN A 21 -2.33 7.24 -33.31
CA ASN A 21 -2.69 8.19 -34.37
C ASN A 21 -1.87 8.00 -35.66
N GLU A 22 -0.73 7.32 -35.60
CA GLU A 22 0.09 6.97 -36.77
C GLU A 22 -0.19 5.56 -37.31
N TRP A 23 -1.20 4.86 -36.77
CA TRP A 23 -1.53 3.51 -37.20
C TRP A 23 -2.38 3.53 -38.47
N ILE A 24 -1.90 2.85 -39.51
CA ILE A 24 -2.69 2.56 -40.70
C ILE A 24 -3.34 1.19 -40.49
N ILE A 25 -4.66 1.18 -40.35
CA ILE A 25 -5.46 -0.05 -40.19
C ILE A 25 -6.11 -0.34 -41.55
N THR A 26 -5.74 -1.47 -42.15
CA THR A 26 -6.32 -1.92 -43.42
C THR A 26 -7.07 -3.22 -43.18
N GLU A 27 -8.32 -3.28 -43.65
CA GLU A 27 -9.09 -4.52 -43.63
C GLU A 27 -8.69 -5.39 -44.82
N MET A 28 -8.25 -6.62 -44.55
CA MET A 28 -7.82 -7.59 -45.55
C MET A 28 -8.68 -8.86 -45.38
N PRO A 29 -9.89 -8.89 -45.95
CA PRO A 29 -10.80 -10.03 -45.83
C PRO A 29 -10.19 -11.32 -46.40
N ASP A 30 -9.42 -11.22 -47.47
CA ASP A 30 -8.85 -12.35 -48.21
C ASP A 30 -7.73 -13.07 -47.44
N LEU A 31 -7.10 -12.40 -46.46
CA LEU A 31 -6.06 -12.97 -45.60
C LEU A 31 -6.61 -13.51 -44.27
N ARG A 32 -7.92 -13.66 -44.16
CA ARG A 32 -8.58 -14.06 -42.93
C ARG A 32 -8.42 -15.56 -42.69
N ILE A 33 -7.71 -15.92 -41.63
CA ILE A 33 -7.49 -17.31 -41.21
C ILE A 33 -8.74 -17.91 -40.55
N VAL A 34 -9.51 -17.09 -39.81
CA VAL A 34 -10.69 -17.51 -39.05
C VAL A 34 -11.84 -16.57 -39.36
N ASP A 35 -13.05 -17.10 -39.56
CA ASP A 35 -14.24 -16.31 -39.86
C ASP A 35 -14.56 -15.31 -38.74
N GLN A 36 -15.35 -14.29 -39.08
CA GLN A 36 -15.60 -13.16 -38.17
C GLN A 36 -16.47 -13.56 -36.97
N GLU A 37 -17.37 -14.52 -37.14
CA GLU A 37 -18.29 -14.98 -36.11
C GLU A 37 -17.54 -15.80 -35.05
N THR A 38 -16.69 -16.73 -35.47
CA THR A 38 -15.79 -17.50 -34.61
C THR A 38 -14.83 -16.57 -33.88
N TRP A 39 -14.23 -15.59 -34.58
CA TRP A 39 -13.36 -14.59 -33.95
C TRP A 39 -14.09 -13.79 -32.86
N ASN A 40 -15.29 -13.30 -33.15
CA ASN A 40 -16.08 -12.51 -32.20
C ASN A 40 -16.46 -13.34 -30.97
N THR A 41 -16.89 -14.59 -31.17
CA THR A 41 -17.30 -15.51 -30.10
C THR A 41 -16.15 -15.81 -29.14
N VAL A 42 -14.98 -16.20 -29.67
CA VAL A 42 -13.79 -16.47 -28.85
C VAL A 42 -13.31 -15.20 -28.15
N ASN A 43 -13.32 -14.06 -28.85
CA ASN A 43 -12.89 -12.79 -28.26
C ASN A 43 -13.81 -12.38 -27.10
N GLN A 44 -15.13 -12.59 -27.23
CA GLN A 44 -16.07 -12.41 -26.13
C GLN A 44 -15.79 -13.36 -24.96
N TRP A 45 -15.45 -14.63 -25.21
CA TRP A 45 -15.09 -15.58 -24.14
C TRP A 45 -13.81 -15.19 -23.39
N ILE A 46 -12.80 -14.67 -24.11
CA ILE A 46 -11.56 -14.15 -23.52
C ILE A 46 -11.88 -12.94 -22.64
N HIS A 47 -12.66 -11.99 -23.14
CA HIS A 47 -13.00 -10.76 -22.41
C HIS A 47 -14.01 -10.99 -21.28
N SER A 48 -14.84 -12.03 -21.37
CA SER A 48 -15.76 -12.43 -20.30
C SER A 48 -15.07 -13.19 -19.16
N GLY A 49 -13.75 -13.38 -19.23
CA GLY A 49 -12.97 -14.08 -18.19
C GLY A 49 -13.26 -15.58 -18.08
N ARG A 50 -13.93 -16.18 -19.07
CA ARG A 50 -14.25 -17.62 -19.12
C ARG A 50 -13.08 -18.47 -19.63
N VAL A 51 -12.16 -17.84 -20.36
CA VAL A 51 -10.86 -18.46 -20.65
C VAL A 51 -10.07 -18.42 -19.35
N GLY A 52 -9.81 -19.61 -18.80
CA GLY A 52 -9.26 -19.79 -17.46
C GLY A 52 -8.16 -18.77 -17.18
N LYS A 53 -8.25 -18.09 -16.02
CA LYS A 53 -7.23 -17.16 -15.54
C LYS A 53 -5.88 -17.75 -15.93
N VAL A 54 -5.12 -17.05 -16.79
CA VAL A 54 -3.72 -17.41 -17.11
C VAL A 54 -3.13 -17.83 -15.79
N LYS A 55 -2.79 -19.12 -15.64
CA LYS A 55 -2.37 -19.66 -14.34
C LYS A 55 -1.29 -18.71 -13.89
N LYS A 56 -1.56 -17.91 -12.84
CA LYS A 56 -0.52 -17.08 -12.24
C LYS A 56 0.58 -18.07 -11.96
N GLY A 57 1.75 -17.85 -12.56
CA GLY A 57 2.91 -18.71 -12.32
C GLY A 57 3.05 -18.92 -10.81
N GLY A 58 3.58 -20.08 -10.41
CA GLY A 58 3.76 -20.39 -9.00
C GLY A 58 4.39 -19.24 -8.23
N PRO A 59 4.13 -19.11 -6.91
CA PRO A 59 4.59 -17.97 -6.12
C PRO A 59 6.09 -17.75 -6.30
N ASN A 60 6.48 -16.50 -6.54
CA ASN A 60 7.88 -16.14 -6.76
C ASN A 60 8.68 -16.45 -5.49
N ARG A 61 9.59 -17.42 -5.54
CA ARG A 61 10.42 -17.84 -4.40
C ARG A 61 11.64 -16.96 -4.16
N THR A 62 11.64 -15.74 -4.69
CA THR A 62 12.78 -14.82 -4.64
C THR A 62 12.32 -13.43 -4.21
N TYR A 63 13.15 -12.75 -3.41
CA TYR A 63 12.87 -11.41 -2.92
C TYR A 63 12.78 -10.39 -4.07
N PHE A 64 13.77 -10.35 -4.97
CA PHE A 64 13.88 -9.28 -5.97
C PHE A 64 13.59 -9.68 -7.42
N GLY A 65 13.42 -10.98 -7.72
CA GLY A 65 13.15 -11.44 -9.08
C GLY A 65 11.91 -10.78 -9.68
N GLY A 66 12.02 -10.06 -10.78
CA GLY A 66 10.95 -9.32 -11.45
C GLY A 66 10.77 -7.86 -10.99
N LEU A 67 11.42 -7.46 -9.89
CA LEU A 67 11.47 -6.06 -9.44
C LEU A 67 12.65 -5.31 -10.07
N MET A 68 13.73 -6.04 -10.34
CA MET A 68 14.93 -5.51 -10.99
C MET A 68 14.78 -5.41 -12.51
N LYS A 69 15.41 -4.39 -13.11
CA LYS A 69 15.40 -4.12 -14.56
C LYS A 69 16.78 -4.28 -15.18
N CYS A 70 16.79 -4.86 -16.38
CA CYS A 70 18.00 -5.03 -17.19
C CYS A 70 18.42 -3.69 -17.79
N THR A 71 19.69 -3.35 -17.67
CA THR A 71 20.31 -2.16 -18.29
C THR A 71 20.19 -2.12 -19.80
N TYR A 72 20.34 -3.27 -20.44
CA TYR A 72 20.44 -3.34 -21.90
C TYR A 72 19.09 -3.23 -22.60
N CYS A 73 18.08 -3.95 -22.11
CA CYS A 73 16.77 -4.04 -22.78
C CYS A 73 15.60 -3.47 -21.97
N GLY A 74 15.82 -3.02 -20.73
CA GLY A 74 14.74 -2.61 -19.82
C GLY A 74 13.81 -3.74 -19.38
N GLY A 75 14.09 -4.98 -19.80
CA GLY A 75 13.33 -6.17 -19.41
C GLY A 75 13.47 -6.50 -17.93
N SER A 76 12.55 -7.30 -17.41
CA SER A 76 12.63 -7.76 -16.02
C SER A 76 13.80 -8.75 -15.84
N ILE A 77 14.55 -8.58 -14.76
CA ILE A 77 15.51 -9.58 -14.29
C ILE A 77 14.76 -10.58 -13.42
N VAL A 78 14.92 -11.88 -13.69
CA VAL A 78 14.24 -12.97 -12.98
C VAL A 78 15.26 -13.99 -12.49
N ALA A 79 14.84 -14.90 -11.61
CA ALA A 79 15.66 -16.07 -11.29
C ALA A 79 15.74 -16.96 -12.53
N ILE A 80 16.92 -17.07 -13.12
CA ILE A 80 17.12 -17.88 -14.33
C ILE A 80 17.38 -19.35 -13.95
N ASN A 81 18.01 -19.59 -12.80
CA ASN A 81 18.25 -20.88 -12.18
C ASN A 81 18.18 -20.76 -10.64
N ALA A 82 18.61 -21.80 -9.90
CA ALA A 82 18.57 -21.82 -8.44
C ALA A 82 19.48 -20.78 -7.76
N THR A 83 20.57 -20.36 -8.40
CA THR A 83 21.64 -19.57 -7.80
C THR A 83 21.87 -18.21 -8.45
N GLN A 84 21.21 -17.91 -9.58
CA GLN A 84 21.47 -16.74 -10.40
C GLN A 84 20.19 -15.99 -10.75
N TYR A 85 20.30 -14.66 -10.70
CA TYR A 85 19.40 -13.77 -11.40
C TYR A 85 19.91 -13.49 -12.81
N GLY A 86 19.01 -13.23 -13.75
CA GLY A 86 19.38 -12.81 -15.08
C GLY A 86 18.22 -12.27 -15.91
N CYS A 87 18.55 -11.71 -17.08
CA CYS A 87 17.57 -11.07 -17.95
C CYS A 87 16.57 -12.06 -18.55
N ALA A 88 15.26 -11.86 -18.29
CA ALA A 88 14.20 -12.71 -18.84
C ALA A 88 14.19 -12.71 -20.38
N ALA A 89 14.35 -11.54 -21.00
CA ALA A 89 14.35 -11.43 -22.46
C ALA A 89 15.49 -12.23 -23.13
N HIS A 90 16.66 -12.28 -22.50
CA HIS A 90 17.79 -13.08 -22.97
C HIS A 90 17.54 -14.57 -22.75
N LYS A 91 17.02 -14.95 -21.58
CA LYS A 91 16.65 -16.34 -21.28
C LYS A 91 15.64 -16.90 -22.29
N ASP A 92 14.61 -16.12 -22.62
CA ASP A 92 13.50 -16.62 -23.45
C ASP A 92 13.75 -16.48 -24.95
N ARG A 93 14.58 -15.52 -25.39
CA ARG A 93 14.76 -15.17 -26.82
C ARG A 93 16.22 -15.06 -27.27
N GLY A 94 17.17 -15.35 -26.39
CA GLY A 94 18.60 -15.36 -26.68
C GLY A 94 19.22 -13.97 -26.88
N THR A 95 20.46 -13.99 -27.37
CA THR A 95 21.31 -12.80 -27.62
C THR A 95 20.67 -11.81 -28.59
N ALA A 96 19.85 -12.28 -29.53
CA ALA A 96 19.13 -11.44 -30.48
C ALA A 96 18.16 -10.44 -29.82
N ALA A 97 17.63 -10.76 -28.63
CA ALA A 97 16.74 -9.87 -27.89
C ALA A 97 17.46 -8.99 -26.85
N CYS A 98 18.57 -9.48 -26.29
CA CYS A 98 19.37 -8.78 -25.31
C CYS A 98 20.73 -9.50 -25.18
N PRO A 99 21.87 -8.80 -25.10
CA PRO A 99 23.17 -9.42 -24.79
C PRO A 99 23.13 -10.29 -23.52
N GLY A 100 22.26 -9.93 -22.58
CA GLY A 100 22.03 -10.65 -21.34
C GLY A 100 22.93 -10.16 -20.21
N ILE A 101 22.43 -10.32 -18.99
CA ILE A 101 23.21 -10.14 -17.75
C ILE A 101 22.81 -11.27 -16.82
N SER A 102 23.77 -11.80 -16.06
CA SER A 102 23.55 -12.80 -15.01
C SER A 102 24.44 -12.48 -13.81
N PHE A 103 23.93 -12.72 -12.60
CA PHE A 103 24.68 -12.50 -11.37
C PHE A 103 24.18 -13.35 -10.19
N PRO A 104 25.05 -13.63 -9.19
CA PRO A 104 24.71 -14.50 -8.08
C PRO A 104 23.57 -13.96 -7.22
N ARG A 105 22.51 -14.76 -7.08
CA ARG A 105 21.30 -14.42 -6.33
C ARG A 105 21.59 -14.13 -4.87
N GLU A 106 22.36 -14.98 -4.20
CA GLU A 106 22.64 -14.86 -2.77
C GLU A 106 23.40 -13.56 -2.44
N SER A 107 24.44 -13.25 -3.22
CA SER A 107 25.22 -12.02 -3.04
C SER A 107 24.37 -10.79 -3.29
N THR A 108 23.57 -10.77 -4.37
CA THR A 108 22.69 -9.65 -4.68
C THR A 108 21.60 -9.47 -3.63
N ASP A 109 20.95 -10.55 -3.21
CA ASP A 109 19.92 -10.51 -2.17
C ASP A 109 20.53 -9.92 -0.89
N LYS A 110 21.71 -10.41 -0.46
CA LYS A 110 22.40 -9.90 0.74
C LYS A 110 22.77 -8.40 0.63
N THR A 111 23.26 -7.97 -0.53
CA THR A 111 23.64 -6.57 -0.76
C THR A 111 22.43 -5.64 -0.74
N LEU A 112 21.39 -5.96 -1.53
CA LEU A 112 20.17 -5.15 -1.58
C LEU A 112 19.48 -5.10 -0.22
N LEU A 113 19.41 -6.25 0.45
CA LEU A 113 18.85 -6.31 1.80
C LEU A 113 19.65 -5.46 2.79
N GLY A 114 20.99 -5.50 2.72
CA GLY A 114 21.86 -4.67 3.55
C GLY A 114 21.66 -3.16 3.32
N ILE A 115 21.46 -2.74 2.07
CA ILE A 115 21.18 -1.33 1.74
C ILE A 115 19.88 -0.87 2.39
N ILE A 116 18.81 -1.65 2.25
CA ILE A 116 17.49 -1.35 2.85
C ILE A 116 17.61 -1.27 4.37
N GLN A 117 18.33 -2.23 4.98
CA GLN A 117 18.54 -2.24 6.42
C GLN A 117 19.26 -0.97 6.90
N ASN A 118 20.32 -0.56 6.20
CA ASN A 118 21.07 0.64 6.53
C ASN A 118 20.23 1.92 6.34
N GLU A 119 19.37 1.96 5.32
CA GLU A 119 18.49 3.10 5.09
C GLU A 119 17.42 3.23 6.20
N ILE A 120 16.83 2.11 6.63
CA ILE A 120 15.86 2.07 7.74
C ILE A 120 16.53 2.46 9.06
N LEU A 121 17.74 1.95 9.31
CA LEU A 121 18.52 2.25 10.51
C LEU A 121 19.21 3.62 10.47
N SER A 122 19.14 4.34 9.35
CA SER A 122 19.74 5.66 9.24
C SER A 122 19.13 6.64 10.26
N GLY A 123 19.96 7.51 10.81
CA GLY A 123 19.51 8.51 11.79
C GLY A 123 18.39 9.41 11.24
N ALA A 124 18.38 9.68 9.93
CA ALA A 124 17.33 10.43 9.26
C ALA A 124 15.98 9.68 9.25
N SER A 125 15.99 8.39 8.90
CA SER A 125 14.80 7.54 8.92
C SER A 125 14.21 7.40 10.31
N ILE A 126 15.06 7.17 11.32
CA ILE A 126 14.62 7.08 12.72
C ILE A 126 13.96 8.39 13.17
N ARG A 127 14.59 9.54 12.92
CA ARG A 127 14.01 10.86 13.23
C ARG A 127 12.68 11.11 12.50
N ARG A 128 12.55 10.62 11.26
CA ARG A 128 11.30 10.73 10.49
C ARG A 128 10.18 9.90 11.12
N ILE A 129 10.50 8.68 11.55
CA ILE A 129 9.56 7.80 12.26
C ILE A 129 9.17 8.43 13.59
N GLU A 130 10.12 8.93 14.38
CA GLU A 130 9.87 9.66 15.62
C GLU A 130 8.93 10.86 15.40
N SER A 131 9.20 11.69 14.39
CA SER A 131 8.36 12.84 14.05
C SER A 131 6.94 12.43 13.66
N LYS A 132 6.79 11.35 12.88
CA LYS A 132 5.49 10.85 12.47
C LYS A 132 4.72 10.23 13.64
N ALA A 133 5.42 9.51 14.52
CA ALA A 133 4.86 8.98 15.76
C ALA A 133 4.38 10.11 16.67
N LYS A 134 5.19 11.17 16.86
CA LYS A 134 4.80 12.40 17.58
C LYS A 134 3.49 12.99 17.04
N LYS A 135 3.38 13.15 15.73
CA LYS A 135 2.17 13.66 15.08
C LYS A 135 0.96 12.75 15.31
N MET A 136 1.10 11.44 15.10
CA MET A 136 0.01 10.49 15.31
C MET A 136 -0.47 10.45 16.76
N ILE A 137 0.45 10.50 17.73
CA ILE A 137 0.12 10.55 19.15
C ILE A 137 -0.54 11.88 19.50
N ALA A 138 -0.08 13.01 18.98
CA ALA A 138 -0.73 14.30 19.19
C ALA A 138 -2.14 14.38 18.56
N GLU A 139 -2.37 13.68 17.46
CA GLU A 139 -3.68 13.64 16.78
C GLU A 139 -4.68 12.65 17.40
N ARG A 140 -4.22 11.62 18.13
CA ARG A 140 -5.09 10.64 18.82
C ARG A 140 -6.02 11.27 19.87
N PRO A 141 -5.53 12.06 20.86
CA PRO A 141 -6.40 12.72 21.80
C PRO A 141 -7.35 13.67 21.08
N ARG A 142 -6.97 14.32 19.98
CA ARG A 142 -7.86 15.24 19.26
C ARG A 142 -9.08 14.52 18.64
N ARG A 143 -8.88 13.32 18.08
CA ARG A 143 -9.95 12.51 17.49
C ARG A 143 -10.82 11.79 18.52
N GLU A 144 -10.21 11.22 19.56
CA GLU A 144 -10.94 10.60 20.67
C GLU A 144 -11.67 11.66 21.50
N SER A 145 -11.07 12.82 21.79
CA SER A 145 -11.74 13.96 22.43
C SER A 145 -12.91 14.48 21.62
N GLN A 146 -12.82 14.53 20.29
CA GLN A 146 -13.95 15.02 19.47
C GLN A 146 -15.14 14.05 19.51
N LYS A 147 -14.91 12.75 19.36
CA LYS A 147 -15.97 11.73 19.51
C LYS A 147 -16.51 11.64 20.93
N ALA A 148 -15.63 11.70 21.94
CA ALA A 148 -15.98 11.67 23.36
C ALA A 148 -16.57 13.00 23.87
N LYS A 149 -16.46 14.13 23.15
CA LYS A 149 -17.16 15.38 23.47
C LYS A 149 -18.53 15.47 22.84
N LEU A 150 -18.74 14.86 21.67
CA LEU A 150 -20.03 14.86 20.99
C LEU A 150 -21.10 14.10 21.79
N THR A 151 -20.76 12.96 22.42
CA THR A 151 -21.76 12.18 23.17
C THR A 151 -22.23 12.82 24.48
N PRO A 152 -21.37 13.42 25.33
CA PRO A 152 -21.81 14.09 26.55
C PRO A 152 -22.51 15.42 26.28
N LEU A 153 -22.12 16.15 25.22
CA LEU A 153 -22.81 17.39 24.83
C LEU A 153 -24.26 17.13 24.41
N VAL A 154 -24.48 16.11 23.58
CA VAL A 154 -25.85 15.69 23.19
C VAL A 154 -26.64 15.22 24.42
N ARG A 155 -26.00 14.50 25.33
CA ARG A 155 -26.64 14.04 26.58
C ARG A 155 -26.98 15.20 27.52
N LEU A 156 -26.10 16.19 27.65
CA LEU A 156 -26.36 17.41 28.42
C LEU A 156 -27.55 18.18 27.84
N GLU A 157 -27.62 18.34 26.52
CA GLU A 157 -28.76 19.01 25.87
C GLU A 157 -30.08 18.25 26.08
N GLN A 158 -30.05 16.92 26.10
CA GLN A 158 -31.21 16.09 26.44
C GLN A 158 -31.63 16.29 27.91
N MET A 159 -30.68 16.31 28.84
CA MET A 159 -30.95 16.55 30.26
C MET A 159 -31.51 17.96 30.50
N ASP A 160 -30.97 18.99 29.84
CA ASP A 160 -31.51 20.37 29.93
C ASP A 160 -32.97 20.44 29.45
N LYS A 161 -33.30 19.74 28.35
CA LYS A 161 -34.69 19.65 27.85
C LYS A 161 -35.61 18.87 28.79
N GLU A 162 -35.10 17.79 29.40
CA GLU A 162 -35.87 16.98 30.35
C GLU A 162 -36.15 17.77 31.64
N ILE A 163 -35.15 18.47 32.18
CA ILE A 163 -35.29 19.38 33.32
C ILE A 163 -36.33 20.45 33.01
N SER A 164 -36.23 21.14 31.85
CA SER A 164 -37.20 22.16 31.45
C SER A 164 -38.65 21.62 31.45
N ARG A 165 -38.88 20.45 30.86
CA ARG A 165 -40.22 19.83 30.82
C ARG A 165 -40.74 19.46 32.20
N LEU A 166 -39.88 18.98 33.09
CA LEU A 166 -40.25 18.65 34.47
C LEU A 166 -40.61 19.92 35.24
N VAL A 167 -39.87 21.01 35.06
CA VAL A 167 -40.19 22.33 35.63
C VAL A 167 -41.54 22.84 35.11
N ASP A 168 -41.78 22.76 33.80
CA ASP A 168 -43.03 23.18 33.18
C ASP A 168 -44.22 22.35 33.70
N ALA A 169 -44.05 21.04 33.87
CA ALA A 169 -45.07 20.16 34.42
C ALA A 169 -45.39 20.47 35.89
N ILE A 170 -44.37 20.79 36.70
CA ILE A 170 -44.55 21.23 38.09
C ILE A 170 -45.32 22.57 38.13
N ALA A 171 -45.00 23.50 37.22
CA ALA A 171 -45.68 24.79 37.13
C ALA A 171 -47.15 24.67 36.71
N ALA A 172 -47.51 23.68 35.89
CA ALA A 172 -48.86 23.47 35.39
C ALA A 172 -49.77 22.61 36.29
N VAL A 173 -49.22 21.56 36.93
CA VAL A 173 -50.02 20.50 37.60
C VAL A 173 -49.73 20.38 39.10
N GLY A 174 -48.64 20.98 39.59
CA GLY A 174 -48.22 20.91 40.99
C GLY A 174 -47.22 19.78 41.29
N ILE A 175 -46.66 19.80 42.50
CA ILE A 175 -45.55 18.93 42.90
C ILE A 175 -46.08 17.53 43.26
N SER A 176 -45.58 16.52 42.54
CA SER A 176 -45.67 15.10 42.92
C SER A 176 -44.30 14.63 43.41
N ASP A 177 -44.26 13.76 44.42
CA ASP A 177 -43.01 13.18 44.93
C ASP A 177 -42.19 12.48 43.82
N ALA A 178 -42.87 11.83 42.87
CA ALA A 178 -42.23 11.21 41.71
C ALA A 178 -41.58 12.23 40.76
N LEU A 179 -42.14 13.43 40.60
CA LEU A 179 -41.56 14.50 39.79
C LEU A 179 -40.32 15.11 40.46
N LYS A 180 -40.38 15.27 41.79
CA LYS A 180 -39.26 15.78 42.58
C LYS A 180 -38.06 14.85 42.52
N GLU A 181 -38.27 13.54 42.69
CA GLU A 181 -37.20 12.54 42.60
C GLU A 181 -36.57 12.51 41.19
N LYS A 182 -37.42 12.57 40.15
CA LYS A 182 -36.94 12.56 38.76
C LYS A 182 -36.14 13.81 38.39
N LEU A 183 -36.55 14.99 38.89
CA LEU A 183 -35.80 16.24 38.71
C LEU A 183 -34.43 16.18 39.40
N GLN A 184 -34.38 15.72 40.65
CA GLN A 184 -33.12 15.58 41.39
C GLN A 184 -32.14 14.64 40.68
N ASN A 185 -32.63 13.51 40.17
CA ASN A 185 -31.80 12.57 39.41
C ASN A 185 -31.24 13.21 38.13
N ALA A 186 -32.06 13.93 37.36
CA ALA A 186 -31.63 14.62 36.14
C ALA A 186 -30.60 15.73 36.42
N GLU A 187 -30.79 16.52 37.49
CA GLU A 187 -29.81 17.54 37.91
C GLU A 187 -28.49 16.94 38.36
N THR A 188 -28.53 15.79 39.06
CA THR A 188 -27.33 15.09 39.53
C THR A 188 -26.55 14.50 38.36
N GLU A 189 -27.23 13.86 37.40
CA GLU A 189 -26.61 13.33 36.17
C GLU A 189 -25.97 14.47 35.36
N ARG A 190 -26.68 15.61 35.21
CA ARG A 190 -26.15 16.80 34.55
C ARG A 190 -24.89 17.34 35.23
N LYS A 191 -24.89 17.43 36.56
CA LYS A 191 -23.72 17.89 37.34
C LYS A 191 -22.51 16.99 37.16
N ASN A 192 -22.72 15.67 37.15
CA ASN A 192 -21.66 14.68 36.95
C ASN A 192 -21.06 14.75 35.53
N LEU A 193 -21.90 14.96 34.51
CA LEU A 193 -21.44 15.13 33.13
C LEU A 193 -20.61 16.42 32.94
N LEU A 194 -20.99 17.50 33.62
CA LEU A 194 -20.24 18.77 33.61
C LEU A 194 -18.87 18.65 34.31
N SER A 195 -18.76 17.89 35.40
CA SER A 195 -17.47 17.67 36.06
C SER A 195 -16.52 16.84 35.18
N MET A 196 -17.02 15.79 34.53
CA MET A 196 -16.24 14.97 33.59
C MET A 196 -15.75 15.76 32.37
N GLN A 197 -16.50 16.76 31.92
CA GLN A 197 -16.11 17.60 30.78
C GLN A 197 -14.95 18.55 31.11
N ASN A 198 -14.81 18.96 32.37
CA ASN A 198 -13.80 19.93 32.80
C ASN A 198 -12.45 19.29 33.16
N GLU A 199 -12.39 17.96 33.31
CA GLU A 199 -11.12 17.25 33.49
C GLU A 199 -10.35 17.20 32.15
N LYS A 200 -9.21 17.88 32.08
CA LYS A 200 -8.31 17.79 30.92
C LYS A 200 -7.76 16.37 30.83
N PRO A 201 -7.74 15.73 29.63
CA PRO A 201 -7.07 14.45 29.47
C PRO A 201 -5.59 14.62 29.79
N ALA A 202 -5.04 13.70 30.58
CA ALA A 202 -3.61 13.66 30.87
C ALA A 202 -2.82 13.49 29.55
N ASP A 203 -1.82 14.34 29.33
CA ASP A 203 -0.91 14.20 28.19
C ASP A 203 -0.19 12.85 28.31
N VAL A 204 -0.36 11.98 27.32
CA VAL A 204 0.41 10.74 27.22
C VAL A 204 1.85 11.11 26.84
N ILE A 205 2.73 11.17 27.83
CA ILE A 205 4.17 11.38 27.61
C ILE A 205 4.75 10.09 27.02
N VAL A 206 4.94 10.07 25.71
CA VAL A 206 5.61 8.95 25.04
C VAL A 206 7.12 9.11 25.12
N ASN A 207 7.79 8.10 25.69
CA ASN A 207 9.24 8.04 25.72
C ASN A 207 9.79 7.62 24.33
N PHE A 208 10.21 8.60 23.54
CA PHE A 208 10.71 8.38 22.18
C PHE A 208 12.05 7.61 22.13
N ASP A 209 12.84 7.63 23.20
CA ASP A 209 14.07 6.82 23.28
C ASP A 209 13.75 5.32 23.26
N GLU A 210 12.69 4.92 23.99
CA GLU A 210 12.21 3.54 24.01
C GLU A 210 11.63 3.11 22.64
N VAL A 211 10.92 4.03 21.95
CA VAL A 211 10.43 3.79 20.59
C VAL A 211 11.58 3.56 19.62
N SER A 212 12.62 4.39 19.68
CA SER A 212 13.79 4.29 18.80
C SER A 212 14.62 3.05 19.08
N LYS A 213 14.76 2.64 20.35
CA LYS A 213 15.36 1.35 20.72
C LYS A 213 14.59 0.17 20.12
N ARG A 214 13.25 0.18 20.20
CA ARG A 214 12.41 -0.88 19.59
C ARG A 214 12.53 -0.91 18.08
N ILE A 215 12.50 0.24 17.40
CA ILE A 215 12.68 0.30 15.94
C ILE A 215 14.03 -0.29 15.53
N LYS A 216 15.11 0.09 16.23
CA LYS A 216 16.45 -0.48 15.99
C LYS A 216 16.46 -1.99 16.19
N LYS A 217 15.84 -2.48 17.28
CA LYS A 217 15.74 -3.92 17.56
C LYS A 217 15.01 -4.67 16.44
N TYR A 218 13.86 -4.18 15.98
CA TYR A 218 13.11 -4.81 14.88
C TYR A 218 13.87 -4.75 13.55
N ALA A 219 14.52 -3.63 13.24
CA ALA A 219 15.33 -3.50 12.04
C ALA A 219 16.61 -4.36 12.08
N MET A 220 17.13 -4.71 13.27
CA MET A 220 18.22 -5.67 13.42
C MET A 220 17.74 -7.13 13.29
N ASN A 221 16.56 -7.46 13.83
CA ASN A 221 15.96 -8.80 13.76
C ASN A 221 15.12 -9.04 12.50
N TRP A 222 15.21 -8.17 11.51
CA TRP A 222 14.39 -8.22 10.30
C TRP A 222 14.56 -9.49 9.46
N LYS A 223 15.62 -10.29 9.69
CA LYS A 223 15.78 -11.64 9.10
C LYS A 223 14.63 -12.59 9.45
N GLU A 224 14.08 -12.50 10.65
CA GLU A 224 12.90 -13.29 11.04
C GLU A 224 11.64 -12.83 10.27
N ALA A 225 11.56 -11.55 9.93
CA ALA A 225 10.47 -11.00 9.11
C ALA A 225 10.62 -11.34 7.61
N LEU A 226 11.79 -11.83 7.19
CA LEU A 226 12.07 -12.28 5.82
C LEU A 226 11.73 -13.77 5.58
N ASP A 227 11.35 -14.51 6.63
CA ASP A 227 11.12 -15.96 6.55
C ASP A 227 9.95 -16.29 5.59
N ASP A 228 8.90 -15.46 5.58
CA ASP A 228 7.89 -15.49 4.52
C ASP A 228 8.31 -14.61 3.33
N VAL A 229 8.88 -15.25 2.31
CA VAL A 229 9.30 -14.60 1.06
C VAL A 229 8.16 -13.87 0.35
N GLN A 230 6.90 -14.34 0.44
CA GLN A 230 5.77 -13.66 -0.20
C GLN A 230 5.44 -12.35 0.50
N GLN A 231 5.38 -12.38 1.84
CA GLN A 231 5.12 -11.19 2.64
C GLN A 231 6.26 -10.18 2.50
N ALA A 232 7.50 -10.65 2.60
CA ALA A 232 8.70 -9.84 2.40
C ALA A 232 8.68 -9.15 1.03
N ARG A 233 8.40 -9.90 -0.04
CA ARG A 233 8.35 -9.35 -1.39
C ARG A 233 7.28 -8.26 -1.55
N LYS A 234 6.10 -8.44 -0.95
CA LYS A 234 5.04 -7.43 -1.01
C LYS A 234 5.51 -6.12 -0.39
N ILE A 235 6.13 -6.20 0.79
CA ILE A 235 6.69 -5.04 1.50
C ILE A 235 7.82 -4.40 0.68
N LEU A 236 8.74 -5.21 0.16
CA LEU A 236 9.87 -4.75 -0.66
C LEU A 236 9.40 -4.05 -1.94
N SER A 237 8.35 -4.56 -2.59
CA SER A 237 7.78 -3.95 -3.79
C SER A 237 7.17 -2.58 -3.52
N ASP A 238 6.55 -2.39 -2.35
CA ASP A 238 5.97 -1.09 -1.96
C ASP A 238 7.06 -0.07 -1.62
N LEU A 239 8.19 -0.54 -1.08
CA LEU A 239 9.31 0.31 -0.68
C LEU A 239 10.23 0.70 -1.84
N MET A 240 10.58 -0.24 -2.72
CA MET A 240 11.80 -0.12 -3.56
C MET A 240 11.60 0.49 -4.96
N GLY A 241 10.39 0.89 -5.35
CA GLY A 241 10.18 1.48 -6.68
C GLY A 241 10.76 0.64 -7.83
N LYS A 242 11.32 1.28 -8.86
CA LYS A 242 12.05 0.59 -9.94
C LYS A 242 13.52 0.44 -9.56
N ILE A 243 13.99 -0.81 -9.47
CA ILE A 243 15.39 -1.11 -9.20
C ILE A 243 16.12 -1.26 -10.54
N GLU A 244 16.95 -0.29 -10.88
CA GLU A 244 17.86 -0.35 -12.03
C GLU A 244 19.22 -0.82 -11.55
N ILE A 245 19.70 -1.91 -12.16
CA ILE A 245 21.06 -2.40 -11.94
C ILE A 245 22.00 -1.59 -12.82
N LYS A 246 23.23 -1.32 -12.39
CA LYS A 246 24.28 -0.75 -13.25
C LYS A 246 25.48 -1.69 -13.28
N VAL A 247 25.96 -1.98 -14.47
CA VAL A 247 27.20 -2.74 -14.68
C VAL A 247 28.34 -1.72 -14.72
N LYS A 248 29.34 -1.87 -13.85
CA LYS A 248 30.63 -1.18 -13.93
C LYS A 248 31.73 -2.22 -14.08
N ASP A 249 32.89 -1.81 -14.59
CA ASP A 249 34.01 -2.70 -14.94
C ASP A 249 34.50 -3.59 -13.78
N ASP A 250 34.20 -3.23 -12.52
CA ASP A 250 34.55 -3.98 -11.30
C ASP A 250 33.38 -4.79 -10.67
N GLY A 251 32.18 -4.77 -11.25
CA GLY A 251 31.03 -5.52 -10.71
C GLY A 251 29.64 -4.97 -11.05
N ILE A 252 28.62 -5.64 -10.53
CA ILE A 252 27.20 -5.33 -10.74
C ILE A 252 26.65 -4.68 -9.46
N TYR A 253 26.18 -3.43 -9.56
CA TYR A 253 25.71 -2.61 -8.43
C TYR A 253 24.26 -2.14 -8.60
#